data_AF-A0A2N6CL50-F1
#
_entry.id   AF-A0A2N6CL50-F1
#
_cell.length_a   1.000
_cell.length_b   1.000
_cell.length_c   1.000
_cell.angle_alpha   90.00
_cell.angle_beta   90.00
_cell.angle_gamma   90.00
#
_symmetry.space_group_name_H-M   'P 1'
#
loop_
_entity.id
_entity.type
_entity.pdbx_description
1 polymer ?
#
loop_
_entity_poly.entity_id
_entity_poly.type
_entity_poly.pdbx_seq_one_letter_code
_entity_poly.pdbx_strand_id
1 'polypeptide(L)'
;MHASTEELLSLRDGEAVAEAVVSHVDDCEQCQVSLGRLSMTKTALRGLPELTPADDAWQGVLARHDTIAKPVRRRFVPQLVGLAASVLAVVIVLQVLDDPGRRAVRGMPEQSTADSQLMTTTVSPAATAQPAGMNASAAAGGIPLAALISESQQLERTLRALPRGPQVVSGGTAGTIGELQDRIAMIDYQMSMGQLDGDDPDVARRLWQERIELMNSLLAVRYAQAQQVSF
;
A
#
# COMPACT_ATOMS: atom_id res chain seq x y z
N MET A 1 14.70 -36.83 21.03
CA MET A 1 14.67 -35.66 20.11
C MET A 1 15.78 -35.85 19.09
N HIS A 2 15.77 -35.09 18.01
CA HIS A 2 16.77 -35.14 16.93
C HIS A 2 17.39 -33.76 16.74
N ALA A 3 18.55 -33.69 16.07
CA ALA A 3 19.09 -32.43 15.58
C ALA A 3 18.12 -31.74 14.61
N SER A 4 18.10 -30.41 14.61
CA SER A 4 17.35 -29.58 13.66
C SER A 4 17.91 -29.70 12.24
N THR A 5 17.14 -29.23 11.25
CA THR A 5 17.62 -29.24 9.85
C THR A 5 18.82 -28.29 9.70
N GLU A 6 18.78 -27.16 10.39
CA GLU A 6 19.81 -26.13 10.45
C GLU A 6 21.12 -26.69 11.01
N GLU A 7 21.10 -27.38 12.15
CA GLU A 7 22.31 -28.02 12.73
C GLU A 7 22.91 -29.09 11.80
N LEU A 8 22.07 -29.89 11.14
CA LEU A 8 22.53 -30.89 10.16
C LEU A 8 23.09 -30.25 8.88
N LEU A 9 22.62 -29.05 8.49
CA LEU A 9 23.19 -28.28 7.38
C LEU A 9 24.56 -27.69 7.76
N SER A 10 24.69 -27.08 8.94
CA SER A 10 25.96 -26.57 9.45
C SER A 10 27.02 -27.68 9.59
N LEU A 11 26.66 -28.85 10.12
CA LEU A 11 27.53 -30.04 10.15
C LEU A 11 28.00 -30.46 8.75
N ARG A 12 27.08 -30.54 7.77
CA ARG A 12 27.40 -30.87 6.37
C ARG A 12 28.34 -29.85 5.74
N ASP A 13 28.24 -28.59 6.15
CA ASP A 13 28.98 -27.47 5.56
C ASP A 13 30.31 -27.17 6.27
N GLY A 14 30.58 -27.83 7.41
CA GLY A 14 31.82 -27.71 8.18
C GLY A 14 31.81 -26.55 9.17
N GLU A 15 30.63 -26.05 9.50
CA GLU A 15 30.42 -24.98 10.49
C GLU A 15 30.35 -25.55 11.91
N ALA A 16 30.67 -24.72 12.90
CA ALA A 16 30.67 -25.14 14.30
C ALA A 16 29.23 -25.26 14.85
N VAL A 17 28.92 -26.41 15.44
CA VAL A 17 27.70 -26.67 16.24
C VAL A 17 28.11 -27.10 17.66
N ALA A 18 27.16 -27.17 18.59
CA ALA A 18 27.44 -27.60 19.95
C ALA A 18 27.84 -29.09 20.01
N GLU A 19 28.86 -29.42 20.81
CA GLU A 19 29.43 -30.78 20.96
C GLU A 19 28.38 -31.87 21.23
N ALA A 20 27.37 -31.57 22.04
CA ALA A 20 26.27 -32.49 22.35
C ALA A 20 25.42 -32.85 21.11
N VAL A 21 25.37 -31.97 20.09
CA VAL A 21 24.71 -32.23 18.82
C VAL A 21 25.58 -33.14 17.95
N VAL A 22 26.90 -32.93 17.95
CA VAL A 22 27.86 -33.81 17.24
C VAL A 22 27.74 -35.24 17.75
N SER A 23 27.92 -35.44 19.06
CA SER A 23 27.76 -36.75 19.71
C SER A 23 26.36 -37.35 19.48
N HIS A 24 25.29 -36.56 19.55
CA HIS A 24 23.95 -37.07 19.25
C HIS A 24 23.80 -37.53 17.79
N VAL A 25 24.41 -36.85 16.82
CA VAL A 25 24.38 -37.25 15.41
C VAL A 25 25.24 -38.51 15.18
N ASP A 26 26.38 -38.63 15.86
CA ASP A 26 27.24 -39.82 15.81
C ASP A 26 26.58 -41.06 16.46
N ASP A 27 25.71 -40.88 17.46
CA ASP A 27 24.96 -41.97 18.11
C ASP A 27 23.57 -42.26 17.47
N CYS A 28 23.04 -41.40 16.59
CA CYS A 28 21.66 -41.49 16.10
C CYS A 28 21.54 -41.77 14.59
N GLU A 29 21.24 -43.02 14.23
CA GLU A 29 21.04 -43.48 12.84
C GLU A 29 20.12 -42.58 12.00
N GLN A 30 18.97 -42.13 12.55
CA GLN A 30 18.04 -41.25 11.83
C GLN A 30 18.65 -39.87 11.49
N CYS A 31 19.53 -39.36 12.35
CA CYS A 31 20.27 -38.13 12.12
C CYS A 31 21.37 -38.36 11.08
N GLN A 32 22.09 -39.49 11.13
CA GLN A 32 23.10 -39.87 10.13
C GLN A 32 22.50 -40.05 8.73
N VAL A 33 21.36 -40.76 8.61
CA VAL A 33 20.63 -40.93 7.34
C VAL A 33 20.21 -39.55 6.78
N SER A 34 19.79 -38.64 7.65
CA SER A 34 19.43 -37.27 7.26
C SER A 34 20.63 -36.45 6.78
N LEU A 35 21.75 -36.49 7.50
CA LEU A 35 23.01 -35.84 7.14
C LEU A 35 23.61 -36.41 5.85
N GLY A 36 23.56 -37.74 5.68
CA GLY A 36 23.99 -38.45 4.48
C GLY A 36 23.16 -38.02 3.25
N ARG A 37 21.83 -37.95 3.37
CA ARG A 37 20.95 -37.44 2.32
C ARG A 37 21.30 -36.00 1.93
N LEU A 38 21.47 -35.11 2.90
CA LEU A 38 21.84 -33.70 2.65
C LEU A 38 23.22 -33.58 1.99
N SER A 39 24.15 -34.48 2.32
CA SER A 39 25.49 -34.58 1.73
C SER A 39 25.45 -35.09 0.29
N MET A 40 24.65 -36.13 0.01
CA MET A 40 24.42 -36.62 -1.36
C MET A 40 23.81 -35.54 -2.24
N THR A 41 22.83 -34.77 -1.76
CA THR A 41 22.27 -33.63 -2.50
C THR A 41 23.32 -32.55 -2.77
N LYS A 42 24.18 -32.21 -1.80
CA LYS A 42 25.29 -31.25 -1.99
C LYS A 42 26.28 -31.74 -3.06
N THR A 43 26.61 -33.02 -3.10
CA THR A 43 27.46 -33.62 -4.13
C THR A 43 26.78 -33.62 -5.50
N ALA A 44 25.50 -33.98 -5.58
CA ALA A 44 24.75 -33.98 -6.85
C ALA A 44 24.62 -32.58 -7.44
N LEU A 45 24.36 -31.55 -6.61
CA LEU A 45 24.30 -30.15 -7.05
C LEU A 45 25.68 -29.63 -7.52
N ARG A 46 26.78 -30.04 -6.87
CA ARG A 46 28.15 -29.72 -7.32
C ARG A 46 28.57 -30.49 -8.57
N GLY A 47 27.90 -31.59 -8.90
CA GLY A 47 28.11 -32.40 -10.11
C GLY A 47 27.21 -32.01 -11.29
N LEU A 48 26.42 -30.93 -11.18
CA LEU A 48 25.66 -30.40 -12.31
C LEU A 48 26.61 -29.87 -13.40
N PRO A 49 26.26 -30.01 -14.69
CA PRO A 49 27.05 -29.44 -15.78
C PRO A 49 27.06 -27.91 -15.68
N GLU A 50 28.20 -27.30 -16.00
CA GLU A 50 28.32 -25.85 -16.06
C GLU A 50 27.54 -25.32 -17.27
N LEU A 51 26.40 -24.68 -17.01
CA LEU A 51 25.52 -24.12 -18.02
C LEU A 51 25.98 -22.70 -18.38
N THR A 52 26.81 -22.59 -19.42
CA THR A 52 27.12 -21.28 -20.03
C THR A 52 25.83 -20.69 -20.64
N PRO A 53 25.32 -19.55 -20.15
CA PRO A 53 24.19 -18.88 -20.80
C PRO A 53 24.61 -18.33 -22.17
N ALA A 54 23.63 -18.12 -23.05
CA ALA A 54 23.88 -17.37 -24.30
C ALA A 54 24.24 -15.90 -23.97
N ASP A 55 25.07 -15.28 -24.82
CA ASP A 55 25.55 -13.90 -24.62
C ASP A 55 24.41 -12.87 -24.52
N ASP A 56 23.27 -13.15 -25.15
CA ASP A 56 22.06 -12.32 -25.15
C ASP A 56 21.02 -12.74 -24.08
N ALA A 57 21.27 -13.77 -23.28
CA ALA A 57 20.28 -14.33 -22.35
C ALA A 57 19.70 -13.28 -21.39
N TRP A 58 20.53 -12.36 -20.89
CA TRP A 58 20.08 -11.23 -20.07
C TRP A 58 19.23 -10.22 -20.84
N GLN A 59 19.50 -9.98 -22.13
CA GLN A 59 18.64 -9.16 -22.98
C GLN A 59 17.30 -9.86 -23.22
N GLY A 60 17.30 -11.19 -23.35
CA GLY A 60 16.09 -12.03 -23.40
C GLY A 60 15.26 -11.96 -22.11
N VAL A 61 15.88 -11.80 -20.94
CA VAL A 61 15.17 -11.57 -19.66
C VAL A 61 14.62 -10.14 -19.59
N LEU A 62 15.43 -9.13 -19.91
CA LEU A 62 15.01 -7.72 -19.92
C LEU A 62 13.85 -7.49 -20.88
N ALA A 63 13.91 -8.03 -22.11
CA ALA A 63 12.84 -7.92 -23.10
C ALA A 63 11.51 -8.54 -22.62
N ARG A 64 11.56 -9.66 -21.86
CA ARG A 64 10.36 -10.25 -21.24
C ARG A 64 9.78 -9.36 -20.16
N HIS A 65 10.62 -8.83 -19.27
CA HIS A 65 10.22 -7.86 -18.25
C HIS A 65 9.57 -6.63 -18.90
N ASP A 66 10.16 -6.12 -19.97
CA ASP A 66 9.64 -5.03 -20.80
C ASP A 66 8.29 -5.34 -21.46
N THR A 67 8.00 -6.59 -21.83
CA THR A 67 6.67 -6.98 -22.35
C THR A 67 5.61 -7.11 -21.28
N ILE A 68 6.00 -7.38 -20.03
CA ILE A 68 5.09 -7.42 -18.86
C ILE A 68 4.83 -5.99 -18.35
N ALA A 69 5.86 -5.16 -18.28
CA ALA A 69 5.83 -3.79 -17.80
C ALA A 69 5.22 -2.77 -18.79
N LYS A 70 4.87 -3.18 -20.01
CA LYS A 70 4.12 -2.35 -20.97
C LYS A 70 2.62 -2.54 -20.70
N PRO A 71 1.93 -1.62 -20.00
CA PRO A 71 0.49 -1.71 -19.88
C PRO A 71 -0.09 -1.69 -21.29
N VAL A 72 -1.01 -2.62 -21.56
CA VAL A 72 -1.74 -2.63 -22.82
C VAL A 72 -2.59 -1.38 -22.85
N ARG A 73 -2.04 -0.30 -23.46
CA ARG A 73 -2.76 0.94 -23.75
C ARG A 73 -3.90 0.63 -24.71
N ARG A 74 -5.00 0.15 -24.12
CA ARG A 74 -6.28 -0.05 -24.75
C ARG A 74 -6.63 1.31 -25.34
N ARG A 75 -6.54 1.44 -26.67
CA ARG A 75 -6.87 2.69 -27.35
C ARG A 75 -8.34 2.96 -27.03
N PHE A 76 -8.59 3.88 -26.09
CA PHE A 76 -9.85 4.57 -26.02
C PHE A 76 -10.06 5.17 -27.41
N VAL A 77 -11.07 4.66 -28.11
CA VAL A 77 -11.53 5.21 -29.38
C VAL A 77 -12.64 6.19 -29.01
N PRO A 78 -12.41 7.51 -29.00
CA PRO A 78 -13.41 8.49 -28.61
C PRO A 78 -14.41 8.72 -29.74
N GLN A 79 -15.18 7.68 -30.06
CA GLN A 79 -16.44 7.82 -30.78
C GLN A 79 -17.58 7.87 -29.75
N LEU A 80 -18.60 8.68 -30.02
CA LEU A 80 -19.77 8.93 -29.16
C LEU A 80 -19.57 9.85 -27.92
N VAL A 81 -18.91 11.00 -28.11
CA VAL A 81 -19.28 12.23 -27.36
C VAL A 81 -19.91 13.22 -28.34
N GLY A 82 -21.23 13.14 -28.49
CA GLY A 82 -21.98 13.87 -29.52
C GLY A 82 -23.46 14.12 -29.20
N LEU A 83 -23.84 14.10 -27.92
CA LEU A 83 -25.25 14.26 -27.49
C LEU A 83 -25.47 15.17 -26.27
N ALA A 84 -24.44 15.88 -25.79
CA ALA A 84 -24.53 16.75 -24.61
C ALA A 84 -25.05 18.17 -24.90
N ALA A 85 -25.20 18.57 -26.18
CA ALA A 85 -25.53 19.94 -26.57
C ALA A 85 -27.01 20.34 -26.37
N SER A 86 -27.90 19.38 -26.08
CA SER A 86 -29.36 19.59 -26.04
C SER A 86 -29.89 20.15 -24.70
N VAL A 87 -29.19 19.92 -23.58
CA VAL A 87 -29.68 20.27 -22.24
C VAL A 87 -29.68 21.78 -21.99
N LEU A 88 -28.68 22.49 -22.52
CA LEU A 88 -28.47 23.92 -22.27
C LEU A 88 -29.60 24.81 -22.83
N ALA A 89 -30.26 24.39 -23.91
CA ALA A 89 -31.36 25.14 -24.52
C ALA A 89 -32.63 25.18 -23.64
N VAL A 90 -32.91 24.10 -22.89
CA VAL A 90 -34.14 23.98 -22.07
C VAL A 90 -34.09 24.92 -20.85
N VAL A 91 -32.91 25.04 -20.23
CA VAL A 91 -32.71 25.88 -19.03
C VAL A 91 -32.94 27.36 -19.33
N ILE A 92 -32.50 27.83 -20.51
CA ILE A 92 -32.65 29.24 -20.92
C ILE A 92 -34.12 29.61 -21.14
N VAL A 93 -34.94 28.71 -21.70
CA VAL A 93 -36.36 28.98 -21.95
C VAL A 93 -37.15 29.09 -20.65
N LEU A 94 -36.85 28.26 -19.65
CA LEU A 94 -37.54 28.29 -18.35
C LEU A 94 -37.27 29.59 -17.57
N GLN A 95 -36.04 30.11 -17.61
CA GLN A 95 -35.65 31.36 -16.93
C GLN A 95 -36.29 32.63 -17.53
N VAL A 96 -36.91 32.55 -18.71
CA VAL A 96 -37.58 33.69 -19.39
C VAL A 96 -39.09 33.72 -19.11
N LEU A 97 -39.66 32.66 -18.54
CA LEU A 97 -41.10 32.53 -18.29
C LEU A 97 -41.53 32.87 -16.85
N ASP A 98 -40.58 33.15 -15.95
CA ASP A 98 -40.81 33.29 -14.50
C ASP A 98 -40.34 34.65 -13.94
N ASP A 99 -40.72 35.76 -14.61
CA ASP A 99 -40.61 37.14 -14.08
C ASP A 99 -42.00 37.68 -13.63
N PRO A 100 -42.46 37.38 -12.40
CA PRO A 100 -43.66 37.97 -11.82
C PRO A 100 -43.43 39.41 -11.27
N GLY A 101 -42.52 40.20 -11.85
CA GLY A 101 -42.06 41.46 -11.27
C GLY A 101 -42.66 42.78 -11.80
N ARG A 102 -43.38 42.81 -12.92
CA ARG A 102 -43.66 44.08 -13.66
C ARG A 102 -45.13 44.53 -13.76
N ARG A 103 -45.78 44.85 -12.63
CA ARG A 103 -46.98 45.73 -12.61
C ARG A 103 -47.08 46.58 -11.33
N ALA A 104 -46.76 47.88 -11.42
CA ALA A 104 -47.46 49.03 -10.79
C ALA A 104 -46.58 50.28 -10.65
N VAL A 105 -46.49 51.12 -11.70
CA VAL A 105 -45.97 52.51 -11.57
C VAL A 105 -46.78 53.50 -12.42
N ARG A 106 -47.87 54.02 -11.85
CA ARG A 106 -48.31 55.41 -12.09
C ARG A 106 -49.31 55.85 -11.02
N GLY A 107 -48.96 56.85 -10.23
CA GLY A 107 -49.77 57.38 -9.13
C GLY A 107 -48.92 58.20 -8.18
N MET A 108 -48.99 59.53 -8.32
CA MET A 108 -48.35 60.53 -7.46
C MET A 108 -49.18 61.82 -7.56
N PRO A 109 -49.08 62.76 -6.61
CA PRO A 109 -48.43 62.67 -5.30
C PRO A 109 -49.43 62.93 -4.15
N GLU A 110 -48.97 62.88 -2.89
CA GLU A 110 -49.30 63.95 -1.94
C GLU A 110 -48.26 64.06 -0.81
N GLN A 111 -48.36 65.12 -0.01
CA GLN A 111 -47.33 65.59 0.92
C GLN A 111 -47.77 65.40 2.38
N SER A 112 -46.83 65.06 3.27
CA SER A 112 -46.86 65.57 4.65
C SER A 112 -45.45 65.57 5.26
N THR A 113 -45.22 66.48 6.19
CA THR A 113 -43.98 66.67 6.97
C THR A 113 -44.13 66.12 8.39
N ALA A 114 -43.09 66.32 9.23
CA ALA A 114 -43.04 66.06 10.68
C ALA A 114 -42.96 64.56 11.11
N ASP A 115 -42.21 64.15 12.14
CA ASP A 115 -41.06 64.77 12.83
C ASP A 115 -40.29 63.68 13.67
N SER A 116 -39.31 64.10 14.48
CA SER A 116 -38.97 63.63 15.86
C SER A 116 -39.44 62.25 16.38
N GLN A 117 -38.66 61.44 17.14
CA GLN A 117 -37.43 61.71 17.90
C GLN A 117 -36.73 60.43 18.46
N LEU A 118 -35.40 60.51 18.67
CA LEU A 118 -34.56 59.99 19.79
C LEU A 118 -34.56 58.51 20.30
N MET A 119 -33.31 58.01 20.56
CA MET A 119 -32.85 57.23 21.75
C MET A 119 -33.32 55.75 21.96
N THR A 120 -32.57 54.77 22.53
CA THR A 120 -31.13 54.48 22.88
C THR A 120 -31.01 52.94 23.19
N THR A 121 -29.93 52.21 23.53
CA THR A 121 -28.47 52.37 23.84
C THR A 121 -27.73 51.01 23.58
N THR A 122 -26.39 50.96 23.81
CA THR A 122 -25.53 49.76 24.13
C THR A 122 -25.25 48.75 23.00
N VAL A 123 -24.02 48.33 22.63
CA VAL A 123 -22.73 48.04 23.35
C VAL A 123 -22.86 46.78 24.24
N SER A 124 -22.02 45.72 24.21
CA SER A 124 -20.69 45.49 23.60
C SER A 124 -20.50 44.01 23.16
N PRO A 125 -19.45 43.64 22.39
CA PRO A 125 -19.16 42.24 22.03
C PRO A 125 -18.12 41.57 22.94
N ALA A 126 -18.36 40.32 23.35
CA ALA A 126 -17.34 39.41 23.90
C ALA A 126 -17.81 37.94 23.86
N ALA A 127 -17.26 37.12 22.95
CA ALA A 127 -17.42 35.67 22.96
C ALA A 127 -16.16 34.98 22.38
N THR A 128 -15.70 33.94 23.06
CA THR A 128 -14.40 33.28 22.82
C THR A 128 -14.28 32.68 21.42
N ALA A 129 -13.20 32.98 20.71
CA ALA A 129 -12.88 32.34 19.44
C ALA A 129 -12.42 30.89 19.68
N GLN A 130 -13.25 29.92 19.26
CA GLN A 130 -12.95 28.48 19.35
C GLN A 130 -12.70 27.96 17.92
N PRO A 131 -11.58 27.29 17.63
CA PRO A 131 -11.20 26.94 16.26
C PRO A 131 -12.08 25.83 15.68
N ALA A 132 -13.08 26.21 14.89
CA ALA A 132 -13.90 25.30 14.10
C ALA A 132 -13.09 24.70 12.94
N GLY A 133 -12.32 23.64 13.24
CA GLY A 133 -11.42 22.95 12.31
C GLY A 133 -11.64 21.43 12.22
N MET A 134 -12.76 20.92 12.72
CA MET A 134 -13.11 19.48 12.73
C MET A 134 -14.38 19.21 11.90
N ASN A 135 -14.36 19.65 10.64
CA ASN A 135 -15.51 19.54 9.75
C ASN A 135 -15.69 18.12 9.20
N ALA A 136 -16.51 17.35 9.91
CA ALA A 136 -17.48 16.41 9.35
C ALA A 136 -17.09 15.63 8.07
N SER A 137 -16.24 14.60 8.23
CA SER A 137 -16.25 13.43 7.34
C SER A 137 -16.32 12.11 8.12
N ALA A 138 -17.10 12.13 9.21
CA ALA A 138 -17.39 10.96 10.05
C ALA A 138 -18.65 10.19 9.58
N ALA A 139 -18.91 10.20 8.27
CA ALA A 139 -20.17 9.73 7.65
C ALA A 139 -19.99 8.57 6.66
N ALA A 140 -18.85 7.87 6.73
CA ALA A 140 -18.65 6.56 6.10
C ALA A 140 -17.75 5.72 7.03
N GLY A 141 -18.27 4.62 7.58
CA GLY A 141 -17.71 3.91 8.75
C GLY A 141 -16.46 3.06 8.50
N GLY A 142 -15.39 3.63 7.94
CA GLY A 142 -14.10 2.95 7.75
C GLY A 142 -12.92 3.89 7.98
N ILE A 143 -11.72 3.33 8.11
CA ILE A 143 -10.47 4.10 8.31
C ILE A 143 -10.28 5.05 7.11
N PRO A 144 -9.97 6.35 7.33
CA PRO A 144 -9.75 7.29 6.24
C PRO A 144 -8.43 6.98 5.52
N LEU A 145 -8.43 7.10 4.18
CA LEU A 145 -7.30 6.75 3.31
C LEU A 145 -5.96 7.39 3.76
N ALA A 146 -5.99 8.65 4.18
CA ALA A 146 -4.80 9.36 4.68
C ALA A 146 -4.18 8.74 5.95
N ALA A 147 -4.98 8.10 6.81
CA ALA A 147 -4.45 7.41 7.99
C ALA A 147 -3.70 6.14 7.59
N LEU A 148 -4.26 5.33 6.67
CA LEU A 148 -3.61 4.14 6.13
C LEU A 148 -2.26 4.48 5.46
N ILE A 149 -2.23 5.57 4.68
CA ILE A 149 -0.99 6.08 4.08
C ILE A 149 0.05 6.42 5.18
N SER A 150 -0.36 7.11 6.24
CA SER A 150 0.54 7.52 7.33
C SER A 150 1.06 6.34 8.16
N GLU A 151 0.22 5.32 8.39
CA GLU A 151 0.57 4.07 9.08
C GLU A 151 1.55 3.25 8.24
N SER A 152 1.29 3.10 6.94
CA SER A 152 2.19 2.42 6.01
C SER A 152 3.56 3.13 5.95
N GLN A 153 3.58 4.47 5.87
CA GLN A 153 4.82 5.25 5.98
C GLN A 153 5.52 5.12 7.34
N GLN A 154 4.82 4.79 8.42
CA GLN A 154 5.43 4.46 9.72
C GLN A 154 6.07 3.07 9.68
N LEU A 155 5.37 2.06 9.18
CA LEU A 155 5.90 0.70 9.01
C LEU A 155 7.15 0.68 8.12
N GLU A 156 7.19 1.46 7.04
CA GLU A 156 8.40 1.58 6.21
C GLU A 156 9.59 2.18 6.96
N ARG A 157 9.35 3.12 7.89
CA ARG A 157 10.41 3.72 8.71
C ARG A 157 10.89 2.71 9.75
N THR A 158 9.99 1.95 10.37
CA THR A 158 10.35 0.85 11.29
C THR A 158 11.17 -0.22 10.59
N LEU A 159 10.71 -0.73 9.42
CA LEU A 159 11.43 -1.74 8.63
C LEU A 159 12.82 -1.26 8.17
N ARG A 160 12.98 0.03 7.84
CA ARG A 160 14.28 0.64 7.51
C ARG A 160 15.19 0.90 8.71
N ALA A 161 14.63 1.01 9.91
CA ALA A 161 15.37 1.25 11.16
C ALA A 161 15.81 -0.06 11.85
N LEU A 162 15.30 -1.22 11.42
CA LEU A 162 15.80 -2.51 11.89
C LEU A 162 17.27 -2.71 11.53
N PRO A 163 18.07 -3.34 12.42
CA PRO A 163 19.40 -3.81 12.05
C PRO A 163 19.37 -4.71 10.81
N ARG A 164 20.46 -4.71 10.04
CA ARG A 164 20.66 -5.76 9.03
C ARG A 164 20.69 -7.10 9.74
N GLY A 165 19.83 -8.02 9.32
CA GLY A 165 19.79 -9.39 9.85
C GLY A 165 21.11 -10.15 9.64
N PRO A 166 21.21 -11.38 10.17
CA PRO A 166 22.39 -12.22 10.01
C PRO A 166 22.69 -12.45 8.52
N GLN A 167 23.98 -12.52 8.17
CA GLN A 167 24.43 -12.64 6.78
C GLN A 167 24.07 -13.99 6.14
N VAL A 168 23.79 -15.00 6.98
CA VAL A 168 23.27 -16.32 6.60
C VAL A 168 21.91 -16.51 7.28
N VAL A 169 20.96 -17.09 6.57
CA VAL A 169 19.62 -17.46 7.05
C VAL A 169 19.21 -18.80 6.44
N SER A 170 18.26 -19.50 7.08
CA SER A 170 17.66 -20.69 6.47
C SER A 170 16.92 -20.31 5.18
N GLY A 171 16.94 -21.22 4.19
CA GLY A 171 16.27 -21.01 2.91
C GLY A 171 14.75 -20.82 3.05
N GLY A 172 14.14 -21.41 4.09
CA GLY A 172 12.73 -21.20 4.41
C GLY A 172 12.42 -19.75 4.81
N THR A 173 13.16 -19.20 5.77
CA THR A 173 12.99 -17.79 6.18
C THR A 173 13.31 -16.81 5.04
N ALA A 174 14.32 -17.10 4.23
CA ALA A 174 14.61 -16.31 3.02
C ALA A 174 13.44 -16.33 2.02
N GLY A 175 12.84 -17.51 1.79
CA GLY A 175 11.68 -17.68 0.92
C GLY A 175 10.44 -16.91 1.40
N THR A 176 10.09 -17.02 2.69
CA THR A 176 8.96 -16.29 3.27
C THR A 176 9.15 -14.77 3.20
N ILE A 177 10.39 -14.27 3.42
CA ILE A 177 10.72 -12.85 3.25
C ILE A 177 10.53 -12.42 1.79
N GLY A 178 11.00 -13.22 0.83
CA GLY A 178 10.82 -12.97 -0.60
C GLY A 178 9.35 -12.90 -1.02
N GLU A 179 8.56 -13.92 -0.66
CA GLU A 179 7.13 -13.98 -0.99
C GLU A 179 6.35 -12.76 -0.46
N LEU A 180 6.64 -12.33 0.77
CA LEU A 180 6.02 -11.13 1.35
C LEU A 180 6.44 -9.86 0.61
N GLN A 181 7.70 -9.75 0.18
CA GLN A 181 8.17 -8.59 -0.60
C GLN A 181 7.57 -8.57 -2.02
N ASP A 182 7.47 -9.71 -2.69
CA ASP A 182 6.85 -9.84 -4.01
C ASP A 182 5.34 -9.50 -3.97
N ARG A 183 4.63 -9.94 -2.93
CA ARG A 183 3.22 -9.57 -2.71
C ARG A 183 3.04 -8.08 -2.44
N ILE A 184 3.92 -7.44 -1.65
CA ILE A 184 3.91 -5.98 -1.46
C ILE A 184 4.15 -5.25 -2.80
N ALA A 185 5.14 -5.69 -3.59
CA ALA A 185 5.42 -5.10 -4.90
C ALA A 185 4.24 -5.24 -5.88
N MET A 186 3.49 -6.34 -5.82
CA MET A 186 2.29 -6.55 -6.64
C MET A 186 1.11 -5.67 -6.20
N ILE A 187 0.97 -5.34 -4.91
CA ILE A 187 -0.01 -4.36 -4.41
C ILE A 187 0.40 -2.94 -4.80
N ASP A 188 1.67 -2.58 -4.64
CA ASP A 188 2.21 -1.27 -5.04
C ASP A 188 2.05 -1.05 -6.56
N TYR A 189 2.23 -2.10 -7.37
CA TYR A 189 1.94 -2.04 -8.81
C TYR A 189 0.46 -1.81 -9.11
N GLN A 190 -0.45 -2.54 -8.45
CA GLN A 190 -1.91 -2.34 -8.61
C GLN A 190 -2.34 -0.92 -8.24
N MET A 191 -1.83 -0.38 -7.13
CA MET A 191 -2.05 1.01 -6.73
C MET A 191 -1.51 2.00 -7.76
N SER A 192 -0.32 1.75 -8.33
CA SER A 192 0.26 2.61 -9.38
C SER A 192 -0.56 2.61 -10.67
N MET A 193 -1.23 1.50 -11.00
CA MET A 193 -2.14 1.38 -12.14
C MET A 193 -3.48 2.10 -11.87
N GLY A 194 -4.11 1.86 -10.71
CA GLY A 194 -5.39 2.48 -10.35
C GLY A 194 -5.33 4.01 -10.33
N GLN A 195 -4.21 4.58 -9.85
CA GLN A 195 -4.02 6.02 -9.81
C GLN A 195 -3.83 6.67 -11.19
N LEU A 196 -3.55 5.88 -12.25
CA LEU A 196 -3.53 6.36 -13.64
C LEU A 196 -4.93 6.32 -14.30
N ASP A 197 -5.76 5.34 -13.93
CA ASP A 197 -7.12 5.17 -14.48
C ASP A 197 -8.20 5.96 -13.72
N GLY A 198 -7.91 6.42 -12.50
CA GLY A 198 -8.78 7.27 -11.68
C GLY A 198 -9.52 6.49 -10.57
N ASP A 199 -8.75 6.07 -9.56
CA ASP A 199 -9.18 5.16 -8.48
C ASP A 199 -10.58 5.39 -7.88
N ASP A 200 -11.28 4.26 -7.71
CA ASP A 200 -12.35 4.12 -6.73
C ASP A 200 -11.76 4.19 -5.30
N PRO A 201 -12.19 5.12 -4.43
CA PRO A 201 -11.67 5.25 -3.07
C PRO A 201 -11.87 4.00 -2.21
N ASP A 202 -12.82 3.12 -2.55
CA ASP A 202 -13.08 1.87 -1.83
C ASP A 202 -12.23 0.70 -2.35
N VAL A 203 -11.69 0.79 -3.57
CA VAL A 203 -10.59 -0.06 -4.05
C VAL A 203 -9.28 0.40 -3.41
N ALA A 204 -8.97 1.69 -3.48
CA ALA A 204 -7.74 2.25 -2.93
C ALA A 204 -7.59 1.95 -1.43
N ARG A 205 -8.63 2.15 -0.61
CA ARG A 205 -8.59 1.83 0.82
C ARG A 205 -8.28 0.37 1.11
N ARG A 206 -8.80 -0.57 0.32
CA ARG A 206 -8.53 -2.02 0.50
C ARG A 206 -7.09 -2.38 0.14
N LEU A 207 -6.54 -1.84 -0.96
CA LEU A 207 -5.14 -2.08 -1.34
C LEU A 207 -4.17 -1.55 -0.27
N TRP A 208 -4.43 -0.35 0.29
CA TRP A 208 -3.63 0.16 1.41
C TRP A 208 -3.74 -0.69 2.68
N GLN A 209 -4.91 -1.28 2.97
CA GLN A 209 -5.08 -2.21 4.10
C GLN A 209 -4.29 -3.52 3.88
N GLU A 210 -4.36 -4.13 2.69
CA GLU A 210 -3.59 -5.35 2.38
C GLU A 210 -2.07 -5.07 2.42
N ARG A 211 -1.61 -3.91 1.93
CA ARG A 211 -0.21 -3.48 2.07
C ARG A 211 0.23 -3.44 3.54
N ILE A 212 -0.59 -2.88 4.43
CA ILE A 212 -0.30 -2.81 5.88
C ILE A 212 -0.25 -4.21 6.51
N GLU A 213 -1.14 -5.13 6.14
CA GLU A 213 -1.13 -6.52 6.62
C GLU A 213 0.14 -7.28 6.19
N LEU A 214 0.54 -7.16 4.92
CA LEU A 214 1.76 -7.74 4.39
C LEU A 214 3.02 -7.13 5.04
N MET A 215 3.04 -5.82 5.24
CA MET A 215 4.15 -5.13 5.91
C MET A 215 4.28 -5.50 7.40
N ASN A 216 3.17 -5.67 8.11
CA ASN A 216 3.16 -6.17 9.49
C ASN A 216 3.66 -7.62 9.56
N SER A 217 3.28 -8.46 8.58
CA SER A 217 3.77 -9.83 8.46
C SER A 217 5.28 -9.88 8.20
N LEU A 218 5.79 -9.04 7.29
CA LEU A 218 7.22 -8.88 7.03
C LEU A 218 7.97 -8.36 8.27
N LEU A 219 7.38 -7.41 9.00
CA LEU A 219 7.94 -6.86 10.23
C LEU A 219 8.06 -7.93 11.32
N ALA A 220 7.05 -8.79 11.50
CA ALA A 220 7.10 -9.90 12.43
C ALA A 220 8.21 -10.92 12.10
N VAL A 221 8.32 -11.32 10.82
CA VAL A 221 9.39 -12.24 10.37
C VAL A 221 10.78 -11.62 10.57
N ARG A 222 10.94 -10.32 10.30
CA ARG A 222 12.21 -9.60 10.54
C ARG A 222 12.56 -9.47 12.02
N TYR A 223 11.59 -9.29 12.93
CA TYR A 223 11.84 -9.32 14.37
C TYR A 223 12.25 -10.70 14.86
N ALA A 224 11.60 -11.78 14.39
CA ALA A 224 12.02 -13.15 14.70
C ALA A 224 13.44 -13.44 14.19
N GLN A 225 13.75 -13.02 12.95
CA GLN A 225 15.10 -13.11 12.36
C GLN A 225 16.16 -12.41 13.22
N ALA A 226 15.84 -11.28 13.85
CA ALA A 226 16.76 -10.55 14.73
C ALA A 226 16.94 -11.20 16.11
N GLN A 227 15.86 -11.74 16.70
CA GLN A 227 15.91 -12.42 18.01
C GLN A 227 16.71 -13.72 17.97
N GLN A 228 16.72 -14.43 16.83
CA GLN A 228 17.48 -15.66 16.64
C GLN A 228 19.01 -15.48 16.75
N VAL A 229 19.52 -14.24 16.68
CA VAL A 229 20.96 -13.89 16.70
C VAL A 229 21.43 -13.41 18.08
N SER A 230 20.51 -13.22 19.04
CA SER A 230 20.82 -12.68 20.37
C SER A 230 20.99 -13.75 21.46
N PHE A 231 21.41 -14.97 21.09
CA PHE A 231 21.63 -16.13 21.97
C PHE A 231 22.97 -16.78 21.67
#